data_AF-A0A329MZC9-F1
#
_entry.id   AF-A0A329MZC9-F1
#
_cell.length_a   1.000
_cell.length_b   1.000
_cell.length_c   1.000
_cell.angle_alpha   90.00
_cell.angle_beta   90.00
_cell.angle_gamma   90.00
#
_symmetry.space_group_name_H-M   'P 1'
#
loop_
_entity.id
_entity.type
_entity.pdbx_description
1 polymer ?
#
loop_
_entity_poly.entity_id
_entity_poly.type
_entity_poly.pdbx_seq_one_letter_code
_entity_poly.pdbx_strand_id
1 'polypeptide(L)'
;MNLRKIIVPLFIALPIPIFLKIRWLPNVYDALFKGIYRYYDFEIETLREFIFHVYGSSYFIDYVLSVLMLMLPFQLIKDYYSKKNIRLSFLKKWGILTCIVSGWIILLGTFSNIWWVPWYKNMIYIAYALFLGLICTTLLYFAIDRHVDKNNQPTKNK
;
A
#
# COMPACT_ATOMS: atom_id res chain seq x y z
N MET A 1 -2.43 -21.22 14.00
CA MET A 1 -2.36 -19.93 13.27
C MET A 1 -1.02 -19.87 12.55
N ASN A 2 -0.99 -19.91 11.22
CA ASN A 2 0.28 -19.93 10.49
C ASN A 2 1.00 -18.59 10.67
N LEU A 3 2.17 -18.55 11.33
CA LEU A 3 3.00 -17.35 11.53
C LEU A 3 3.14 -16.51 10.23
N ARG A 4 3.19 -17.20 9.09
CA ARG A 4 3.22 -16.63 7.74
C ARG A 4 2.09 -15.62 7.47
N LYS A 5 0.88 -15.84 7.98
CA LYS A 5 -0.26 -14.91 7.80
C LYS A 5 -0.07 -13.57 8.53
N ILE A 6 0.82 -13.53 9.52
CA ILE A 6 1.15 -12.32 10.31
C ILE A 6 2.43 -11.68 9.79
N ILE A 7 3.48 -12.49 9.59
CA ILE A 7 4.81 -12.00 9.20
C ILE A 7 4.81 -11.43 7.78
N VAL A 8 4.19 -12.13 6.82
CA VAL A 8 4.24 -11.72 5.41
C VAL A 8 3.59 -10.36 5.17
N PRO A 9 2.40 -10.04 5.72
CA PRO A 9 1.83 -8.71 5.58
C PRO A 9 2.68 -7.59 6.19
N LEU A 10 3.39 -7.86 7.30
CA LEU A 10 4.34 -6.90 7.88
C LEU A 10 5.48 -6.59 6.92
N PHE A 11 6.08 -7.62 6.31
CA PHE A 11 7.12 -7.42 5.30
C PHE A 11 6.62 -6.72 4.03
N ILE A 12 5.43 -7.07 3.54
CA ILE A 12 4.83 -6.42 2.37
C ILE A 12 4.46 -4.96 2.67
N ALA A 13 4.18 -4.62 3.93
CA ALA A 13 3.90 -3.25 4.34
C ALA A 13 5.14 -2.34 4.37
N LEU A 14 6.36 -2.88 4.52
CA LEU A 14 7.59 -2.08 4.60
C LEU A 14 7.75 -1.09 3.44
N PRO A 15 7.59 -1.45 2.16
CA PRO A 15 7.74 -0.49 1.06
C PRO A 15 6.56 0.49 0.91
N ILE A 16 5.41 0.25 1.54
CA ILE A 16 4.19 1.06 1.31
C ILE A 16 4.37 2.56 1.63
N PRO A 17 5.01 2.97 2.75
CA PRO A 17 5.29 4.37 3.05
C PRO A 17 6.01 5.13 1.94
N ILE A 18 6.91 4.45 1.22
CA ILE A 18 7.65 5.04 0.09
C ILE A 18 6.68 5.38 -1.04
N PHE A 19 5.78 4.45 -1.35
CA PHE A 19 4.79 4.65 -2.40
C PHE A 19 3.71 5.68 -2.00
N LEU A 20 3.31 5.75 -0.72
CA LEU A 20 2.27 6.69 -0.25
C LEU A 20 2.67 8.15 -0.43
N LYS A 21 3.97 8.45 -0.46
CA LYS A 21 4.51 9.80 -0.68
C LYS A 21 4.62 10.17 -2.16
N ILE A 22 3.69 9.69 -2.99
CA ILE A 22 3.64 9.94 -4.43
C ILE A 22 3.62 11.44 -4.80
N ARG A 23 3.07 12.30 -3.93
CA ARG A 23 3.10 13.76 -4.13
C ARG A 23 4.51 14.31 -4.25
N TRP A 24 5.49 13.67 -3.61
CA TRP A 24 6.89 14.11 -3.60
C TRP A 24 7.69 13.61 -4.81
N LEU A 25 7.13 12.76 -5.68
CA LEU A 25 7.84 12.23 -6.85
C LEU A 25 8.51 13.32 -7.71
N PRO A 26 7.85 14.45 -8.03
CA PRO A 26 8.48 15.52 -8.80
C PRO A 26 9.72 16.11 -8.12
N ASN A 27 9.63 16.39 -6.81
CA ASN A 27 10.74 16.91 -6.03
C ASN A 27 11.88 15.89 -5.93
N VAL A 28 11.55 14.60 -5.79
CA VAL A 28 12.54 13.51 -5.76
C VAL A 28 13.23 13.37 -7.12
N TYR A 29 12.50 13.51 -8.22
CA TYR A 29 13.07 13.53 -9.56
C TYR A 29 14.05 14.70 -9.73
N ASP A 30 13.64 15.91 -9.34
CA ASP A 30 14.50 17.09 -9.43
C ASP A 30 15.75 16.97 -8.53
N ALA A 31 15.61 16.39 -7.33
CA ALA A 31 16.72 16.11 -6.43
C ALA A 31 17.73 15.11 -7.04
N LEU A 32 17.25 14.01 -7.63
CA LEU A 32 18.11 12.95 -8.17
C LEU A 32 18.79 13.33 -9.49
N PHE A 33 18.08 14.05 -10.37
CA PHE A 33 18.54 14.28 -11.74
C PHE A 33 18.99 15.72 -12.01
N LYS A 34 18.54 16.69 -11.21
CA LYS A 34 18.89 18.12 -11.37
C LYS A 34 19.67 18.69 -10.19
N GLY A 35 19.85 17.92 -9.11
CA GLY A 35 20.51 18.38 -7.88
C GLY A 35 19.74 19.48 -7.14
N ILE A 36 18.42 19.60 -7.37
CA ILE A 36 17.58 20.62 -6.76
C ILE A 36 16.85 20.00 -5.57
N TYR A 37 17.25 20.36 -4.35
CA TYR A 37 16.73 19.77 -3.11
C TYR A 37 15.70 20.68 -2.43
N ARG A 38 14.49 20.76 -2.99
CA ARG A 38 13.41 21.61 -2.46
C ARG A 38 12.44 20.83 -1.59
N TYR A 39 12.31 21.22 -0.32
CA TYR A 39 11.36 20.66 0.62
C TYR A 39 10.48 21.77 1.22
N TYR A 40 9.23 21.86 0.76
CA TYR A 40 8.36 23.01 1.02
C TYR A 40 9.05 24.34 0.68
N ASP A 41 9.16 25.26 1.64
CA ASP A 41 9.71 26.60 1.48
C ASP A 41 11.22 26.68 1.78
N PHE A 42 11.87 25.54 2.03
CA PHE A 42 13.29 25.48 2.38
C PHE A 42 14.10 24.70 1.34
N GLU A 43 15.31 25.18 1.06
CA GLU A 43 16.31 24.46 0.29
C GLU A 43 17.20 23.64 1.23
N ILE A 44 17.45 22.38 0.86
CA ILE A 44 18.27 21.44 1.61
C ILE A 44 19.63 21.33 0.93
N GLU A 45 20.70 21.13 1.69
CA GLU A 45 22.07 21.13 1.14
C GLU A 45 22.47 19.79 0.52
N THR A 46 21.88 18.67 0.98
CA THR A 46 22.28 17.33 0.55
C THR A 46 21.10 16.42 0.19
N LEU A 47 21.32 15.53 -0.78
CA LEU A 47 20.37 14.50 -1.16
C LEU A 47 19.97 13.60 0.02
N ARG A 48 20.92 13.29 0.91
CA ARG A 48 20.68 12.46 2.10
C ARG A 48 19.65 13.09 3.01
N GLU A 49 19.82 14.38 3.31
CA GLU A 49 18.93 15.12 4.18
C GLU A 49 17.55 15.29 3.52
N PHE A 50 17.51 15.55 2.21
CA PHE A 50 16.26 15.59 1.45
C PHE A 50 15.48 14.26 1.53
N ILE A 51 16.14 13.13 1.30
CA ILE A 51 15.51 11.80 1.40
C ILE A 51 15.07 11.53 2.85
N PHE A 52 15.84 11.95 3.85
CA PHE A 52 15.46 11.79 5.24
C PHE A 52 14.20 12.60 5.59
N HIS A 53 14.10 13.86 5.16
CA HIS A 53 12.90 14.65 5.42
C HIS A 53 11.68 14.12 4.67
N VAL A 54 11.85 13.80 3.38
CA VAL A 54 10.74 13.29 2.56
C VAL A 54 10.30 11.92 3.06
N TYR A 55 11.20 10.95 3.25
CA TYR A 55 10.83 9.57 3.51
C TYR A 55 11.12 9.10 4.93
N GLY A 56 12.26 9.48 5.51
CA GLY A 56 12.77 8.95 6.78
C GLY A 56 12.07 9.47 8.04
N SER A 57 11.76 10.76 8.08
CA SER A 57 11.29 11.49 9.27
C SER A 57 10.04 10.88 9.91
N SER A 58 9.10 10.41 9.09
CA SER A 58 7.85 9.78 9.50
C SER A 58 7.76 8.29 9.14
N TYR A 59 8.83 7.67 8.63
CA TYR A 59 8.78 6.34 8.02
C TYR A 59 8.14 5.29 8.93
N PHE A 60 8.55 5.24 10.20
CA PHE A 60 8.05 4.25 11.15
C PHE A 60 6.54 4.44 11.41
N ILE A 61 6.09 5.68 11.57
CA ILE A 61 4.68 6.00 11.78
C ILE A 61 3.86 5.63 10.54
N ASP A 62 4.33 6.01 9.35
CA ASP A 62 3.69 5.70 8.08
C ASP A 62 3.61 4.19 7.85
N TYR A 63 4.64 3.44 8.24
CA TYR A 63 4.68 1.99 8.19
C TYR A 63 3.63 1.37 9.11
N VAL A 64 3.59 1.78 10.39
CA VAL A 64 2.61 1.29 11.36
C VAL A 64 1.18 1.59 10.88
N LEU A 65 0.93 2.80 10.38
CA LEU A 65 -0.36 3.17 9.79
C LEU A 65 -0.70 2.31 8.58
N SER A 66 0.25 2.04 7.69
CA SER A 66 0.03 1.17 6.52
C SER A 66 -0.35 -0.25 6.94
N VAL A 67 0.27 -0.78 7.98
CA VAL A 67 -0.10 -2.09 8.54
C VAL A 67 -1.52 -2.07 9.10
N LEU A 68 -1.81 -1.11 9.99
CA LEU A 68 -3.09 -1.04 10.70
C LEU A 68 -4.26 -0.72 9.77
N MET A 69 -4.05 0.14 8.79
CA MET A 69 -5.12 0.69 7.95
C MET A 69 -5.26 0.01 6.59
N LEU A 70 -4.23 -0.70 6.10
CA LEU A 70 -4.29 -1.41 4.82
C LEU A 70 -4.20 -2.93 5.01
N MET A 71 -3.11 -3.41 5.61
CA MET A 71 -2.85 -4.85 5.66
C MET A 71 -3.76 -5.59 6.62
N LEU A 72 -3.95 -5.06 7.82
CA LEU A 72 -4.79 -5.66 8.86
C LEU A 72 -6.26 -5.77 8.41
N PRO A 73 -6.95 -4.73 7.93
CA PRO A 73 -8.33 -4.85 7.49
C PRO A 73 -8.46 -5.81 6.29
N PHE A 74 -7.51 -5.79 5.35
CA PHE A 74 -7.51 -6.73 4.24
C PHE A 74 -7.45 -8.19 4.72
N GLN A 75 -6.59 -8.47 5.70
CA GLN A 75 -6.45 -9.82 6.24
C GLN A 75 -7.65 -10.25 7.08
N LEU A 76 -8.23 -9.35 7.87
CA LEU A 76 -9.47 -9.61 8.61
C LEU A 76 -10.64 -9.96 7.67
N ILE A 77 -10.79 -9.21 6.56
CA ILE A 77 -11.82 -9.50 5.56
C ILE A 77 -11.59 -10.89 4.95
N LYS A 78 -10.35 -11.21 4.56
CA LYS A 78 -10.04 -12.54 4.00
C LYS A 78 -10.33 -13.67 5.00
N ASP A 79 -9.94 -13.50 6.26
CA ASP A 79 -10.19 -14.50 7.28
C ASP A 79 -11.70 -14.66 7.57
N TYR A 80 -12.48 -13.58 7.51
CA TYR A 80 -13.95 -13.64 7.59
C TYR A 80 -14.55 -14.51 6.46
N TYR A 81 -14.16 -14.28 5.20
CA TYR A 81 -14.63 -15.11 4.08
C TYR A 81 -14.15 -16.56 4.19
N SER A 82 -12.92 -16.77 4.66
CA SER A 82 -12.38 -18.12 4.90
C SER A 82 -13.17 -18.88 5.96
N LYS A 83 -13.61 -18.23 7.05
CA LYS A 83 -14.46 -18.84 8.09
C LYS A 83 -15.83 -19.26 7.55
N LYS A 84 -16.33 -18.58 6.52
CA LYS A 84 -17.58 -18.93 5.82
C LYS A 84 -17.40 -19.99 4.72
N ASN A 85 -16.22 -20.60 4.59
CA ASN A 85 -15.86 -21.52 3.50
C ASN A 85 -16.02 -20.91 2.09
N ILE A 86 -15.99 -19.58 1.97
CA ILE A 86 -16.07 -18.89 0.69
C ILE A 86 -14.66 -18.61 0.18
N ARG A 87 -14.31 -19.19 -0.98
CA ARG A 87 -13.04 -18.92 -1.65
C ARG A 87 -13.11 -17.61 -2.43
N LEU A 88 -12.27 -16.65 -2.06
CA LEU A 88 -12.11 -15.41 -2.78
C LEU A 88 -11.18 -15.61 -3.99
N SER A 89 -11.65 -15.26 -5.18
CA SER A 89 -10.80 -15.20 -6.38
C SER A 89 -9.76 -14.09 -6.27
N PHE A 90 -8.69 -14.19 -7.05
CA PHE A 90 -7.63 -13.17 -7.09
C PHE A 90 -8.19 -11.77 -7.38
N LEU A 91 -9.09 -11.65 -8.37
CA LEU A 91 -9.72 -10.38 -8.73
C LEU A 91 -10.54 -9.78 -7.58
N LYS A 92 -11.25 -10.60 -6.80
CA LYS A 92 -11.99 -10.12 -5.63
C LYS A 92 -11.04 -9.62 -4.54
N LYS A 93 -9.94 -10.33 -4.29
CA LYS A 93 -8.90 -9.90 -3.34
C LYS A 93 -8.27 -8.57 -3.77
N TRP A 94 -7.91 -8.45 -5.04
CA TRP A 94 -7.38 -7.22 -5.62
C TRP A 94 -8.38 -6.07 -5.50
N GLY A 95 -9.65 -6.30 -5.82
CA GLY A 95 -10.72 -5.31 -5.67
C GLY A 95 -10.88 -4.84 -4.22
N ILE A 96 -10.91 -5.77 -3.25
CA ILE A 96 -11.02 -5.42 -1.82
C ILE A 96 -9.83 -4.54 -1.40
N LEU A 97 -8.60 -4.94 -1.74
CA LEU A 97 -7.42 -4.17 -1.34
C LEU A 97 -7.39 -2.79 -2.01
N THR A 98 -7.77 -2.72 -3.29
CA THR A 98 -7.93 -1.45 -4.01
C THR A 98 -8.97 -0.57 -3.34
N CYS A 99 -10.13 -1.10 -2.96
CA CYS A 99 -11.17 -0.34 -2.26
C CYS A 99 -10.67 0.19 -0.91
N ILE A 100 -9.91 -0.60 -0.14
CA ILE A 100 -9.31 -0.15 1.12
C ILE A 100 -8.33 1.02 0.87
N VAL A 101 -7.43 0.87 -0.09
CA VAL A 101 -6.45 1.92 -0.45
C VAL A 101 -7.16 3.18 -0.95
N SER A 102 -8.13 3.04 -1.85
CA SER A 102 -8.94 4.16 -2.36
C SER A 102 -9.71 4.86 -1.25
N GLY A 103 -10.34 4.10 -0.33
CA GLY A 103 -11.04 4.66 0.82
C GLY A 103 -10.10 5.48 1.71
N TRP A 104 -8.87 5.01 1.91
CA TRP A 104 -7.85 5.74 2.66
C TRP A 104 -7.42 7.02 1.92
N ILE A 105 -7.14 6.94 0.62
CA ILE A 105 -6.74 8.12 -0.17
C ILE A 105 -7.85 9.15 -0.21
N ILE A 106 -9.12 8.73 -0.29
CA ILE A 106 -10.26 9.63 -0.13
C ILE A 106 -10.22 10.22 1.27
N LEU A 107 -10.16 9.43 2.34
CA LEU A 107 -10.17 9.94 3.72
C LEU A 107 -9.05 10.92 4.04
N LEU A 108 -7.90 10.91 3.34
CA LEU A 108 -6.80 11.84 3.64
C LEU A 108 -6.53 12.86 2.53
N GLY A 109 -6.90 12.55 1.29
CA GLY A 109 -6.94 13.49 0.17
C GLY A 109 -8.11 14.47 0.25
N THR A 110 -9.27 14.03 0.78
CA THR A 110 -10.46 14.89 0.95
C THR A 110 -10.22 16.00 1.95
N PHE A 111 -9.45 15.72 3.01
CA PHE A 111 -9.09 16.74 4.00
C PHE A 111 -8.00 17.71 3.53
N SER A 112 -7.28 17.40 2.44
CA SER A 112 -6.12 18.20 2.02
C SER A 112 -6.29 18.95 0.70
N ASN A 113 -7.16 18.54 -0.24
CA ASN A 113 -7.09 19.12 -1.59
C ASN A 113 -8.34 19.08 -2.50
N ILE A 114 -9.47 18.49 -2.11
CA ILE A 114 -10.61 18.32 -3.05
C ILE A 114 -11.21 19.64 -3.53
N TRP A 115 -11.10 20.71 -2.76
CA TRP A 115 -11.61 22.03 -3.13
C TRP A 115 -10.62 22.89 -3.94
N TRP A 116 -9.33 22.55 -3.94
CA TRP A 116 -8.27 23.38 -4.56
C TRP A 116 -7.73 22.78 -5.87
N VAL A 117 -7.72 21.45 -5.99
CA VAL A 117 -7.06 20.75 -7.11
C VAL A 117 -8.09 20.23 -8.12
N PRO A 118 -7.92 20.49 -9.43
CA PRO A 118 -8.82 19.98 -10.47
C PRO A 118 -9.01 18.46 -10.40
N TRP A 119 -10.25 18.00 -10.56
CA TRP A 119 -10.65 16.60 -10.39
C TRP A 119 -9.81 15.61 -11.23
N TYR A 120 -9.37 15.99 -12.43
CA TYR A 120 -8.55 15.13 -13.29
C TYR A 120 -7.15 14.86 -12.72
N LYS A 121 -6.59 15.80 -11.94
CA LYS A 121 -5.32 15.57 -11.23
C LYS A 121 -5.50 14.55 -10.11
N ASN A 122 -6.73 14.35 -9.61
CA ASN A 122 -7.03 13.33 -8.61
C ASN A 122 -7.17 11.92 -9.22
N MET A 123 -7.31 11.79 -10.55
CA MET A 123 -7.36 10.48 -11.22
C MET A 123 -6.05 9.69 -11.06
N ILE A 124 -4.92 10.39 -10.86
CA ILE A 124 -3.63 9.73 -10.58
C ILE A 124 -3.68 8.88 -9.32
N TYR A 125 -4.47 9.28 -8.33
CA TYR A 125 -4.63 8.54 -7.08
C TYR A 125 -5.43 7.25 -7.26
N ILE A 126 -6.38 7.22 -8.19
CA ILE A 126 -7.13 6.00 -8.54
C ILE A 126 -6.22 5.01 -9.25
N ALA A 127 -5.45 5.48 -10.24
CA ALA A 127 -4.46 4.66 -10.93
C ALA A 127 -3.42 4.10 -9.94
N TYR A 128 -2.97 4.93 -8.99
CA TYR A 128 -2.07 4.53 -7.93
C TYR A 128 -2.69 3.48 -6.99
N ALA A 129 -3.95 3.64 -6.57
CA ALA A 129 -4.64 2.65 -5.74
C ALA A 129 -4.77 1.29 -6.43
N LEU A 130 -5.13 1.29 -7.72
CA LEU A 130 -5.20 0.08 -8.54
C LEU A 130 -3.83 -0.62 -8.64
N PHE A 131 -2.77 0.15 -8.90
CA PHE A 131 -1.40 -0.35 -9.03
C PHE A 131 -0.87 -0.92 -7.71
N LEU A 132 -0.98 -0.17 -6.61
CA LEU A 132 -0.54 -0.62 -5.29
C LEU A 132 -1.35 -1.84 -4.83
N GLY A 133 -2.66 -1.83 -5.06
CA GLY A 133 -3.54 -2.96 -4.79
C GLY A 133 -3.11 -4.20 -5.58
N LEU A 134 -2.73 -4.05 -6.85
CA LEU A 134 -2.30 -5.16 -7.70
C LEU A 134 -0.98 -5.76 -7.20
N ILE A 135 0.02 -4.91 -6.93
CA ILE A 135 1.33 -5.35 -6.42
C ILE A 135 1.16 -6.10 -5.10
N CYS A 136 0.50 -5.49 -4.12
CA CYS A 136 0.34 -6.08 -2.79
C CYS A 136 -0.46 -7.39 -2.86
N THR A 137 -1.53 -7.44 -3.66
CA THR A 137 -2.31 -8.67 -3.85
C THR A 137 -1.49 -9.77 -4.50
N THR A 138 -0.64 -9.43 -5.49
CA THR A 138 0.25 -10.38 -6.16
C THR A 138 1.27 -10.96 -5.17
N LEU A 139 1.92 -10.10 -4.38
CA LEU A 139 2.87 -10.54 -3.35
C LEU A 139 2.19 -11.44 -2.30
N LEU A 140 1.01 -11.03 -1.80
CA LEU A 140 0.23 -11.82 -0.84
C LEU A 140 -0.26 -13.14 -1.44
N TYR A 141 -0.59 -13.15 -2.73
CA TYR A 141 -1.03 -14.34 -3.43
C TYR A 141 0.08 -15.39 -3.48
N PHE A 142 1.28 -15.00 -3.90
CA PHE A 142 2.41 -15.94 -3.99
C PHE A 142 2.93 -16.36 -2.62
N ALA A 143 3.00 -15.43 -1.66
CA ALA A 143 3.62 -15.70 -0.36
C ALA A 143 2.68 -16.43 0.60
N ILE A 144 1.37 -16.15 0.57
CA ILE A 144 0.38 -16.71 1.49
C ILE A 144 -0.64 -17.57 0.75
N ASP A 145 -1.40 -16.99 -0.16
CA ASP A 145 -2.66 -17.59 -0.60
C ASP A 145 -2.44 -18.87 -1.41
N ARG A 146 -1.43 -18.91 -2.27
CA ARG A 146 -1.06 -20.13 -3.03
C ARG A 146 -0.78 -21.31 -2.11
N HIS A 147 -0.20 -21.07 -0.93
CA HIS A 147 0.13 -22.11 0.04
C HIS A 147 -1.09 -22.51 0.90
N VAL A 148 -1.90 -21.53 1.30
CA VAL A 148 -3.13 -21.79 2.04
C VAL A 148 -4.14 -22.56 1.17
N ASP A 149 -4.28 -22.17 -0.10
CA ASP A 149 -5.20 -22.80 -1.04
C ASP A 149 -4.76 -24.22 -1.41
N LYS A 150 -3.44 -24.49 -1.47
CA LYS A 150 -2.91 -25.86 -1.66
C LYS A 150 -3.18 -26.76 -0.45
N ASN A 151 -2.95 -26.27 0.77
CA ASN A 151 -3.12 -27.07 1.99
C ASN A 151 -4.60 -27.36 2.32
N ASN A 152 -5.52 -26.54 1.82
CA ASN A 152 -6.97 -26.70 2.00
C ASN A 152 -7.65 -27.46 0.85
N GLN A 153 -6.88 -28.12 -0.04
CA GLN A 153 -7.47 -29.06 -1.00
C GLN A 153 -7.87 -30.34 -0.26
N PRO A 154 -9.12 -30.81 -0.36
CA PRO A 154 -9.48 -32.10 0.19
C PRO A 154 -8.61 -33.15 -0.50
N THR A 155 -7.90 -33.96 0.28
CA THR A 155 -7.30 -35.19 -0.20
C THR A 155 -8.41 -35.95 -0.92
N LYS A 156 -8.31 -36.04 -2.25
CA LYS A 156 -9.08 -37.02 -3.00
C LYS A 156 -8.62 -38.37 -2.48
N ASN A 157 -9.36 -38.93 -1.53
CA ASN A 157 -9.25 -40.35 -1.20
C ASN A 157 -9.51 -41.09 -2.52
N LYS A 158 -8.45 -41.70 -3.04
CA LYS A 158 -8.54 -42.70 -4.10
C LYS A 158 -9.06 -43.99 -3.51
#